data_AF-A0A0D0D8U4-F1
#
_entry.id   AF-A0A0D0D8U4-F1
#
_cell.length_a   1.000
_cell.length_b   1.000
_cell.length_c   1.000
_cell.angle_alpha   90.00
_cell.angle_beta   90.00
_cell.angle_gamma   90.00
#
_symmetry.space_group_name_H-M   'P 1'
#
loop_
_entity.id
_entity.type
_entity.pdbx_description
1 polymer ?
#
loop_
_entity_poly.entity_id
_entity_poly.type
_entity_poly.pdbx_seq_one_letter_code
_entity_poly.pdbx_strand_id
1 'polypeptide(L)'
;MKIPMSVLNSCGDSFIAANEKRDKASTCYFVDTSLMAMLCCHGHVLWLVNMTSAGEKQHYALALIQRLFNHLPSDMSVGLLYD
;
A
#
# COMPACT_ATOMS: atom_id res chain seq x y z
N MET A 1 -25.83 19.98 -18.55
CA MET A 1 -25.19 18.85 -19.25
C MET A 1 -25.77 17.56 -18.66
N LYS A 2 -26.51 16.75 -19.43
CA LYS A 2 -27.13 15.50 -18.93
C LYS A 2 -26.21 14.34 -19.31
N ILE A 3 -25.54 13.75 -18.32
CA ILE A 3 -24.67 12.59 -18.53
C ILE A 3 -25.56 11.33 -18.54
N PRO A 4 -25.43 10.44 -19.54
CA PRO A 4 -26.19 9.19 -19.57
C PRO A 4 -25.87 8.32 -18.35
N MET A 5 -26.90 7.73 -17.72
CA MET A 5 -26.70 6.85 -16.55
C MET A 5 -25.83 5.63 -16.85
N SER A 6 -25.70 5.22 -18.12
CA SER A 6 -24.78 4.17 -18.54
C SER A 6 -23.31 4.51 -18.25
N VAL A 7 -22.93 5.78 -18.33
CA VAL A 7 -21.58 6.25 -18.03
C VAL A 7 -21.34 6.29 -16.51
N LEU A 8 -22.36 6.64 -15.73
CA LEU A 8 -22.32 6.58 -14.26
C LEU A 8 -22.20 5.14 -13.75
N ASN A 9 -22.97 4.21 -14.32
CA ASN A 9 -22.89 2.80 -13.96
C ASN A 9 -21.53 2.21 -14.34
N SER A 10 -21.03 2.49 -15.54
CA SER A 10 -19.70 2.04 -15.97
C SER A 10 -18.57 2.60 -15.10
N CYS A 11 -18.73 3.81 -14.54
CA CYS A 11 -17.77 4.41 -13.61
C CYS A 11 -17.82 3.73 -12.23
N GLY A 12 -19.03 3.45 -11.72
CA GLY A 12 -19.23 2.71 -10.47
C GLY A 12 -18.71 1.27 -10.55
N ASP A 13 -18.92 0.60 -11.67
CA ASP A 13 -18.45 -0.77 -11.93
C ASP A 13 -16.92 -0.85 -12.09
N SER A 14 -16.30 0.26 -12.53
CA SER A 14 -14.83 0.37 -12.65
C SER A 14 -14.16 0.77 -11.34
N PHE A 15 -14.93 1.23 -10.34
CA PHE A 15 -14.46 1.51 -8.98
C PHE A 15 -14.37 0.19 -8.18
N ILE A 16 -13.57 -0.76 -8.68
CA ILE A 16 -13.17 -1.93 -7.90
C ILE A 16 -11.87 -1.55 -7.18
N ALA A 17 -12.00 -0.75 -6.13
CA ALA A 17 -11.00 -0.76 -5.08
C ALA A 17 -11.17 -2.10 -4.31
N ALA A 18 -10.15 -2.96 -4.38
CA ALA A 18 -10.06 -4.27 -3.72
C ALA A 18 -11.23 -5.23 -4.02
N ASN A 19 -11.02 -6.13 -4.98
CA ASN A 19 -11.95 -7.23 -5.26
C ASN A 19 -12.06 -8.18 -4.04
N GLU A 20 -13.06 -7.99 -3.19
CA GLU A 20 -13.39 -8.85 -2.05
C GLU A 20 -13.71 -10.30 -2.48
N LYS A 21 -14.03 -10.53 -3.76
CA LYS A 21 -14.34 -11.85 -4.34
C LYS A 21 -13.12 -12.66 -4.78
N ARG A 22 -11.91 -12.10 -4.74
CA ARG A 22 -10.71 -12.96 -4.75
C ARG A 22 -10.51 -13.40 -3.31
N ASP A 23 -10.55 -14.72 -3.08
CA ASP A 23 -10.17 -15.30 -1.79
C ASP A 23 -8.98 -14.53 -1.24
N LYS A 24 -9.17 -13.89 -0.08
CA LYS A 24 -8.07 -13.35 0.73
C LYS A 24 -7.00 -14.43 0.68
N ALA A 25 -5.82 -14.08 0.16
CA ALA A 25 -4.74 -15.03 -0.11
C ALA A 25 -4.74 -16.09 0.98
N SER A 26 -5.10 -17.32 0.61
CA SER A 26 -5.23 -18.40 1.57
C SER A 26 -3.90 -18.51 2.29
N THR A 27 -3.90 -18.24 3.60
CA THR A 27 -2.71 -18.38 4.46
C THR A 27 -2.19 -19.82 4.48
N CYS A 28 -2.93 -20.76 3.90
CA CYS A 28 -2.54 -22.14 3.68
C CYS A 28 -1.46 -22.30 2.59
N TYR A 29 -1.38 -21.37 1.63
CA TYR A 29 -0.42 -21.44 0.51
C TYR A 29 0.59 -20.29 0.48
N PHE A 30 0.26 -19.16 1.09
CA PHE A 30 1.13 -17.98 1.13
C PHE A 30 1.33 -17.54 2.57
N VAL A 31 2.59 -17.52 3.02
CA VAL A 31 2.98 -16.95 4.32
C VAL A 31 2.76 -15.43 4.31
N ASP A 32 2.91 -14.82 3.14
CA ASP A 32 2.71 -13.39 2.92
C ASP A 32 1.26 -13.12 2.48
N THR A 33 0.54 -12.34 3.27
CA THR A 33 -0.84 -11.92 3.00
C THR A 33 -0.92 -10.67 2.12
N SER A 34 0.12 -9.84 2.10
CA SER A 34 0.18 -8.60 1.31
C SER A 34 1.60 -8.04 1.22
N LEU A 35 1.78 -6.98 0.41
CA LEU A 35 3.02 -6.20 0.32
C LEU A 35 2.76 -4.76 0.73
N MET A 36 3.69 -4.18 1.49
CA MET A 36 3.76 -2.75 1.75
C MET A 36 5.03 -2.18 1.10
N ALA A 37 4.91 -1.02 0.45
CA ALA A 37 6.00 -0.40 -0.28
C ALA A 37 6.27 1.02 0.24
N MET A 38 7.56 1.37 0.35
CA MET A 38 7.99 2.77 0.43
C MET A 38 8.41 3.21 -0.97
N LEU A 39 7.76 4.25 -1.49
CA LEU A 39 8.04 4.81 -2.80
C LEU A 39 8.61 6.22 -2.68
N CYS A 40 9.45 6.61 -3.63
CA CYS A 40 9.83 8.01 -3.77
C CYS A 40 8.70 8.82 -4.43
N CYS A 41 8.85 10.15 -4.46
CA CYS A 41 7.90 11.05 -5.13
C CYS A 41 7.72 10.78 -6.64
N HIS A 42 8.68 10.10 -7.27
CA HIS A 42 8.60 9.71 -8.69
C HIS A 42 7.92 8.36 -8.91
N GLY A 43 7.45 7.68 -7.86
CA GLY A 43 6.79 6.38 -7.95
C GLY A 43 7.76 5.20 -8.09
N HIS A 44 9.07 5.40 -7.89
CA HIS A 44 10.01 4.28 -7.81
C HIS A 44 9.98 3.66 -6.41
N VAL A 45 9.96 2.33 -6.38
CA VAL A 45 10.03 1.56 -5.14
C VAL A 45 11.43 1.67 -4.55
N LEU A 46 11.50 2.13 -3.30
CA LEU A 46 12.74 2.13 -2.52
C LEU A 46 12.90 0.81 -1.77
N TRP A 47 11.84 0.38 -1.05
CA TRP A 47 11.81 -0.88 -0.31
C TRP A 47 10.43 -1.50 -0.28
N LEU A 48 10.40 -2.82 -0.13
CA LEU A 48 9.21 -3.63 0.06
C LEU A 48 9.30 -4.38 1.38
N VAL A 49 8.15 -4.57 2.02
CA VAL A 49 7.99 -5.41 3.19
C VAL A 49 6.89 -6.41 2.92
N ASN A 50 7.22 -7.68 3.13
CA ASN A 50 6.26 -8.77 3.12
C ASN A 50 5.43 -8.71 4.40
N MET A 51 4.12 -8.62 4.25
CA MET A 51 3.20 -8.66 5.37
C MET A 51 2.79 -10.11 5.60
N THR A 52 3.27 -10.69 6.69
CA THR A 52 3.01 -12.10 7.06
C THR A 52 1.78 -12.29 7.94
N SER A 53 1.08 -11.20 8.27
CA SER A 53 -0.09 -11.25 9.14
C SER A 53 -1.23 -10.40 8.59
N ALA A 54 -2.45 -10.87 8.79
CA ALA A 54 -3.65 -10.20 8.30
C ALA A 54 -3.79 -8.80 8.93
N GLY A 55 -4.19 -7.84 8.09
CA GLY A 55 -4.44 -6.46 8.46
C GLY A 55 -3.26 -5.53 8.24
N GLU A 56 -3.57 -4.27 7.93
CA GLU A 56 -2.58 -3.19 7.86
C GLU A 56 -2.10 -2.87 9.27
N LYS A 57 -0.89 -3.33 9.61
CA LYS A 57 -0.29 -3.08 10.92
C LYS A 57 0.79 -2.02 10.81
N GLN A 58 0.77 -1.06 11.74
CA GLN A 58 1.70 0.07 11.77
C GLN A 58 3.18 -0.33 11.83
N HIS A 59 3.51 -1.49 12.41
CA HIS A 59 4.90 -1.95 12.53
C HIS A 59 5.58 -2.16 11.17
N TYR A 60 4.84 -2.46 10.09
CA TYR A 60 5.40 -2.54 8.75
C TYR A 60 5.85 -1.16 8.24
N ALA A 61 5.05 -0.11 8.50
CA ALA A 61 5.42 1.28 8.19
C ALA A 61 6.65 1.72 8.99
N LEU A 62 6.69 1.41 10.29
CA LEU A 62 7.81 1.73 11.16
C LEU A 62 9.11 1.04 10.71
N ALA A 63 9.03 -0.23 10.28
CA ALA A 63 10.18 -0.96 9.75
C ALA A 63 10.74 -0.30 8.47
N LEU A 64 9.86 0.15 7.57
CA LEU A 64 10.26 0.88 6.37
C LEU A 64 10.89 2.25 6.69
N ILE A 65 10.34 2.98 7.67
CA ILE A 65 10.92 4.25 8.14
C ILE A 65 12.30 4.02 8.77
N GLN A 66 12.45 3.01 9.62
CA GLN A 66 13.75 2.66 10.19
C GLN A 66 14.76 2.29 9.10
N ARG A 67 14.31 1.54 8.07
CA ARG A 67 15.16 1.22 6.92
C ARG A 67 15.59 2.49 6.20
N LEU A 68 14.71 3.46 6.00
CA LEU A 68 15.05 4.76 5.42
C LEU A 68 16.15 5.46 6.23
N PHE A 69 15.99 5.61 7.54
CA PHE A 69 16.99 6.27 8.38
C PHE A 69 18.37 5.59 8.36
N ASN A 70 18.44 4.26 8.20
CA ASN A 70 19.71 3.55 8.06
C ASN A 70 20.48 3.88 6.76
N HIS A 71 19.80 4.44 5.76
CA HIS A 71 20.38 4.83 4.46
C HIS A 71 20.46 6.34 4.28
N LEU A 72 20.06 7.13 5.28
CA LEU A 72 20.20 8.58 5.27
C LEU A 72 21.42 9.03 6.08
N PRO A 73 22.03 10.17 5.73
CA PRO A 73 23.03 10.82 6.58
C PRO A 73 22.48 11.11 7.97
N SER A 74 23.31 10.97 9.00
CA SER A 74 22.91 11.17 10.41
C SER A 74 22.52 12.61 10.75
N ASP A 75 22.97 13.57 9.95
CA ASP A 75 22.71 15.00 10.07
C ASP A 75 21.48 15.45 9.26
N MET A 76 20.84 14.54 8.53
CA MET A 76 19.67 14.86 7.72
C MET A 76 18.40 14.97 8.57
N SER A 77 17.74 16.12 8.49
CA SER A 77 16.40 16.32 9.08
C SER A 77 15.32 15.68 8.19
N VAL A 78 14.49 14.83 8.79
CA VAL A 78 13.39 14.14 8.11
C VAL A 78 12.07 14.49 8.80
N GLY A 79 11.06 14.91 8.02
CA GLY A 79 9.69 15.12 8.49
C GLY A 79 8.78 14.00 8.02
N LEU A 80 7.89 13.53 8.90
CA LEU A 80 6.87 12.53 8.60
C LEU A 80 5.49 13.14 8.83
N LEU A 81 4.62 13.05 7.83
CA LEU A 81 3.20 13.39 7.95
C LEU A 81 2.41 12.09 8.02
N TYR A 82 1.51 12.00 8.99
CA TYR A 82 0.61 10.87 9.21
C TYR A 82 -0.77 11.45 9.59
N ASP A 83 -1.84 10.80 9.14
CA ASP A 83 -3.24 11.14 9.48
C ASP A 83 -3.71 10.30 10.67
#